data_AF-B2AEQ6-F1
#
_entry.id   AF-B2AEQ6-F1
#
_cell.length_a   1.000
_cell.length_b   1.000
_cell.length_c   1.000
_cell.angle_alpha   90.00
_cell.angle_beta   90.00
_cell.angle_gamma   90.00
#
_symmetry.space_group_name_H-M   'P 1'
#
loop_
_entity.id
_entity.type
_entity.pdbx_description
1 polymer ?
#
loop_
_entity_poly.entity_id
_entity_poly.type
_entity_poly.pdbx_seq_one_letter_code
_entity_poly.pdbx_strand_id
1 'polypeptide(L)'
;MPHSCAGNDATYCNREAQAGKRYCTRHGCKSLGCANPKATSYHYGTGTKTASDYCSQHACAESGCFRKRSPSQGATYCSQHACQFAGCLKGIYQRSDRYCAAHYAIFY
;
A
#
# COMPACT_ATOMS: atom_id res chain seq x y z
N MET A 1 -17.52 -9.62 21.18
CA MET A 1 -17.87 -8.31 20.59
C MET A 1 -18.06 -8.51 19.09
N PRO A 2 -19.23 -8.22 18.51
CA PRO A 2 -19.42 -8.36 17.06
C PRO A 2 -18.55 -7.36 16.32
N HIS A 3 -17.62 -7.83 15.50
CA HIS A 3 -16.83 -6.98 14.62
C HIS A 3 -17.59 -6.79 13.31
N SER A 4 -17.90 -5.53 12.98
CA SER A 4 -18.46 -5.20 11.67
C SER A 4 -17.32 -5.16 10.66
N CYS A 5 -17.18 -6.22 9.87
CA CYS A 5 -16.37 -6.18 8.65
C CYS A 5 -17.05 -5.24 7.63
N ALA A 6 -16.93 -3.92 7.83
CA ALA A 6 -17.39 -2.93 6.86
C ALA A 6 -16.46 -2.99 5.64
N GLY A 7 -16.82 -3.87 4.69
CA GLY A 7 -16.33 -3.72 3.33
C GLY A 7 -16.93 -2.45 2.73
N ASN A 8 -16.17 -1.73 1.92
CA ASN A 8 -16.64 -0.53 1.20
C ASN A 8 -17.74 -0.84 0.15
N ASP A 9 -18.25 -2.07 0.12
CA ASP A 9 -19.40 -2.48 -0.66
C ASP A 9 -20.25 -3.43 0.17
N ALA A 10 -21.54 -3.14 0.19
CA ALA A 10 -22.59 -3.78 0.98
C ALA A 10 -22.74 -5.29 0.72
N THR A 11 -21.80 -6.10 1.20
CA THR A 11 -21.93 -7.55 1.36
C THR A 11 -21.29 -7.93 2.68
N TYR A 12 -22.13 -8.20 3.68
CA TYR A 12 -21.71 -8.57 5.04
C TYR A 12 -20.72 -9.74 4.97
N CYS A 13 -19.47 -9.47 5.37
CA CYS A 13 -18.45 -10.50 5.42
C CYS A 13 -18.62 -11.32 6.70
N ASN A 14 -19.11 -12.56 6.56
CA ASN A 14 -19.35 -13.51 7.66
C ASN A 14 -18.08 -14.17 8.24
N ARG A 15 -16.89 -13.58 8.04
CA ARG A 15 -15.63 -14.13 8.59
C ARG A 15 -15.26 -13.44 9.89
N GLU A 16 -14.67 -14.21 10.80
CA GLU A 16 -14.13 -13.68 12.04
C GLU A 16 -12.95 -12.73 11.79
N ALA A 17 -12.90 -11.65 12.56
CA ALA A 17 -11.73 -10.79 12.60
C ALA A 17 -10.57 -11.55 13.25
N GLN A 18 -9.34 -11.17 12.92
CA GLN A 18 -8.17 -11.72 13.59
C GLN A 18 -8.18 -11.30 15.06
N ALA A 19 -7.63 -12.13 15.95
CA ALA A 19 -7.47 -11.80 17.37
C ALA A 19 -6.82 -10.41 17.53
N GLY A 20 -7.54 -9.50 18.19
CA GLY A 20 -7.09 -8.12 18.41
C GLY A 20 -7.16 -7.18 17.20
N LYS A 21 -7.76 -7.57 16.07
CA LYS A 21 -7.95 -6.71 14.89
C LYS A 21 -9.42 -6.43 14.59
N ARG A 22 -9.67 -5.38 13.82
CA ARG A 22 -11.01 -4.97 13.36
C ARG A 22 -11.45 -5.64 12.05
N TYR A 23 -10.53 -6.31 11.35
CA TYR A 23 -10.77 -6.89 10.02
C TYR A 23 -10.26 -8.34 9.95
N CYS A 24 -10.91 -9.16 9.12
CA CYS A 24 -10.46 -10.52 8.82
C CYS A 24 -9.18 -10.54 7.95
N THR A 25 -8.53 -11.69 7.79
CA THR A 25 -7.33 -11.89 6.93
C THR A 25 -7.47 -11.43 5.49
N ARG A 26 -8.70 -11.42 4.97
CA ARG A 26 -8.98 -10.95 3.63
C ARG A 26 -9.01 -9.42 3.52
N HIS A 27 -9.52 -8.73 4.53
CA HIS A 27 -9.75 -7.28 4.48
C HIS A 27 -8.76 -6.48 5.33
N GLY A 28 -8.02 -7.12 6.22
CA GLY A 28 -7.02 -6.47 7.07
C GLY A 28 -5.67 -6.36 6.38
N CYS A 29 -4.94 -5.29 6.71
CA CYS A 29 -3.57 -5.11 6.26
C CYS A 29 -2.68 -6.28 6.69
N LYS A 30 -1.85 -6.77 5.76
CA LYS A 30 -0.86 -7.83 6.00
C LYS A 30 0.33 -7.38 6.86
N SER A 31 0.49 -6.08 7.13
CA SER A 31 1.55 -5.57 7.99
C SER A 31 1.34 -6.02 9.44
N LEU A 32 2.42 -6.45 10.09
CA LEU A 32 2.42 -6.93 11.48
C LEU A 32 1.87 -5.82 12.40
N GLY A 33 0.97 -6.17 13.32
CA GLY A 33 0.37 -5.21 14.26
C GLY A 33 -0.58 -4.16 13.65
N CYS A 34 -0.74 -4.11 12.33
CA CYS A 34 -1.61 -3.11 11.71
C CYS A 34 -3.09 -3.55 11.77
N ALA A 35 -3.94 -2.73 12.40
CA ALA A 35 -5.38 -2.96 12.50
C ALA A 35 -6.20 -2.26 11.41
N ASN A 36 -5.55 -1.65 10.41
CA ASN A 36 -6.20 -0.92 9.31
C ASN A 36 -6.65 -1.86 8.18
N PRO A 37 -7.67 -1.47 7.40
CA PRO A 37 -8.11 -2.25 6.25
C PRO A 37 -7.09 -2.14 5.10
N LYS A 38 -7.08 -3.15 4.23
CA LYS A 38 -6.37 -3.13 2.95
C LYS A 38 -6.80 -1.91 2.12
N ALA A 39 -5.88 -1.30 1.39
CA ALA A 39 -6.19 -0.25 0.45
C ALA A 39 -6.93 -0.86 -0.74
N THR A 40 -8.17 -0.43 -0.96
CA THR A 40 -8.92 -0.73 -2.17
C THR A 40 -8.75 0.44 -3.12
N SER A 41 -7.99 0.27 -4.20
CA SER A 41 -8.09 1.21 -5.34
C SER A 41 -9.29 0.81 -6.17
N TYR A 42 -10.36 1.60 -6.10
CA TYR A 42 -11.51 1.47 -6.99
C TYR A 42 -11.08 1.98 -8.38
N HIS A 43 -11.06 1.12 -9.39
CA HIS A 43 -10.93 1.58 -10.78
C HIS A 43 -12.30 2.09 -11.25
N TYR A 44 -12.50 3.41 -11.23
CA TYR A 44 -13.69 4.03 -11.82
C TYR A 44 -13.65 3.82 -13.34
N GLY A 45 -14.58 3.03 -13.87
CA GLY A 45 -14.72 2.73 -15.30
C GLY A 45 -14.51 1.26 -15.72
N THR A 46 -13.87 0.42 -14.91
CA THR A 46 -13.62 -1.01 -15.28
C THR A 46 -14.23 -2.03 -14.31
N GLY A 47 -14.71 -1.60 -13.14
CA GLY A 47 -15.28 -2.51 -12.14
C GLY A 47 -14.29 -3.47 -11.47
N THR A 48 -12.99 -3.36 -11.79
CA THR A 48 -11.94 -4.22 -11.23
C THR A 48 -11.43 -3.65 -9.90
N LYS A 49 -11.71 -4.34 -8.79
CA LYS A 49 -11.16 -4.03 -7.46
C LYS A 49 -9.82 -4.73 -7.29
N THR A 50 -8.75 -4.06 -7.69
CA THR A 50 -7.41 -4.56 -7.36
C THR A 50 -7.07 -4.10 -5.94
N ALA A 51 -7.21 -4.99 -4.96
CA ALA A 51 -6.90 -4.68 -3.57
C ALA A 51 -5.41 -4.84 -3.30
N SER A 52 -4.75 -3.81 -2.74
CA SER A 52 -3.41 -4.01 -2.18
C SER A 52 -3.51 -4.90 -0.94
N ASP A 53 -2.53 -5.77 -0.71
CA ASP A 53 -2.43 -6.51 0.56
C ASP A 53 -2.13 -5.59 1.77
N TYR A 54 -1.83 -4.33 1.52
CA TYR A 54 -1.42 -3.34 2.50
C TYR A 54 -2.43 -2.19 2.59
N CYS A 55 -2.55 -1.56 3.76
CA CYS A 55 -3.36 -0.35 3.92
C CYS A 55 -2.69 0.84 3.22
N SER A 56 -3.40 1.97 3.08
CA SER A 56 -2.87 3.18 2.42
C SER A 56 -1.55 3.70 3.03
N GLN A 57 -1.29 3.41 4.31
CA GLN A 57 -0.05 3.78 4.99
C GLN A 57 1.10 2.79 4.75
N HIS A 58 0.79 1.55 4.38
CA HIS A 58 1.78 0.49 4.15
C HIS A 58 1.91 0.11 2.67
N ALA A 59 1.02 0.58 1.79
CA ALA A 59 1.01 0.35 0.35
C ALA A 59 1.83 1.43 -0.37
N CYS A 60 2.60 1.04 -1.37
CA CYS A 60 3.35 1.96 -2.22
C CYS A 60 2.45 3.08 -2.75
N ALA A 61 2.90 4.34 -2.69
CA ALA A 61 2.14 5.46 -3.24
C ALA A 61 2.10 5.49 -4.78
N GLU A 62 2.98 4.74 -5.45
CA GLU A 62 2.97 4.59 -6.90
C GLU A 62 1.63 4.04 -7.41
N SER A 63 1.04 4.74 -8.39
CA SER A 63 -0.24 4.38 -8.97
C SER A 63 -0.19 2.99 -9.61
N GLY A 64 -1.11 2.10 -9.21
CA GLY A 64 -1.14 0.71 -9.67
C GLY A 64 -0.07 -0.20 -9.05
N CYS A 65 0.69 0.26 -8.05
CA CYS A 65 1.62 -0.59 -7.30
C CYS A 65 0.99 -1.10 -6.00
N PHE A 66 0.83 -2.43 -5.90
CA PHE A 66 0.22 -3.07 -4.73
C PHE A 66 1.22 -3.55 -3.67
N ARG A 67 2.51 -3.21 -3.83
CA ARG A 67 3.60 -3.67 -2.95
C ARG A 67 3.66 -2.90 -1.64
N LYS A 68 4.29 -3.50 -0.64
CA LYS A 68 4.60 -2.85 0.64
C LYS A 68 5.56 -1.68 0.41
N ARG A 69 5.34 -0.55 1.10
CA ARG A 69 6.34 0.51 1.24
C ARG A 69 7.62 -0.06 1.85
N SER A 70 8.75 0.57 1.52
CA SER A 70 10.03 0.22 2.12
C SER A 70 9.96 0.36 3.65
N PRO A 71 10.62 -0.51 4.44
CA PRO A 71 10.64 -0.40 5.90
C PRO A 71 11.41 0.82 6.43
N SER A 72 12.13 1.54 5.56
CA SER A 72 12.83 2.77 5.95
C SER A 72 11.84 3.80 6.52
N GLN A 73 12.19 4.39 7.67
CA GLN A 73 11.39 5.42 8.33
C GLN A 73 11.02 6.54 7.34
N GLY A 74 9.73 6.80 7.17
CA GLY A 74 9.21 7.81 6.25
C GLY A 74 9.17 7.43 4.76
N ALA A 75 9.51 6.19 4.39
CA ALA A 75 9.42 5.77 3.00
C ALA A 75 7.96 5.73 2.52
N THR A 76 7.71 6.43 1.42
CA THR A 76 6.39 6.52 0.77
C THR A 76 6.23 5.49 -0.36
N TYR A 77 7.34 4.96 -0.85
CA TYR A 77 7.44 4.07 -2.00
C TYR A 77 7.98 2.70 -1.61
N CYS A 78 7.71 1.68 -2.42
CA CYS A 78 8.33 0.36 -2.26
C CYS A 78 9.80 0.39 -2.73
N SER A 79 10.59 -0.63 -2.42
CA SER A 79 12.01 -0.69 -2.78
C SER A 79 12.30 -0.54 -4.29
N GLN A 80 11.31 -0.83 -5.16
CA GLN A 80 11.46 -0.65 -6.62
C GLN A 80 11.05 0.74 -7.10
N HIS A 81 10.30 1.49 -6.30
CA HIS A 81 9.90 2.86 -6.64
C HIS A 81 10.58 3.88 -5.76
N ALA A 82 11.42 3.47 -4.80
CA ALA A 82 12.19 4.35 -3.94
C ALA A 82 13.50 4.75 -4.64
N CYS A 83 13.90 6.01 -4.48
CA CYS A 83 15.19 6.47 -4.93
C CYS A 83 16.31 5.69 -4.23
N GLN A 84 17.28 5.21 -5.00
CA GLN A 84 18.42 4.44 -4.48
C GLN A 84 19.47 5.32 -3.79
N PHE A 85 19.35 6.64 -3.89
CA PHE A 85 20.25 7.57 -3.20
C PHE A 85 20.05 7.48 -1.69
N ALA A 86 21.15 7.29 -0.96
CA ALA A 86 21.13 7.09 0.49
C ALA A 86 20.46 8.27 1.20
N GLY A 87 19.47 7.97 2.06
CA GLY A 87 18.70 8.99 2.79
C GLY A 87 17.61 9.69 1.97
N CYS A 88 17.42 9.36 0.69
CA CYS A 88 16.35 9.93 -0.11
C CYS A 88 15.04 9.14 0.08
N LEU A 89 13.98 9.83 0.51
CA LEU A 89 12.65 9.24 0.69
C LEU A 89 11.73 9.43 -0.53
N LYS A 90 12.23 10.05 -1.60
CA LYS A 90 11.47 10.33 -2.83
C LYS A 90 11.36 9.10 -3.72
N GLY A 91 10.37 9.13 -4.60
CA GLY A 91 10.17 8.11 -5.61
C GLY A 91 11.14 8.26 -6.79
N ILE A 92 11.39 7.19 -7.54
CA ILE A 92 12.11 7.24 -8.82
C ILE A 92 11.34 8.09 -9.84
N TYR A 93 12.04 8.73 -10.77
CA TYR A 93 11.42 9.61 -11.76
C TYR A 93 10.62 8.84 -12.81
N GLN A 94 11.26 7.89 -13.51
CA GLN A 94 10.58 6.94 -14.38
C GLN A 94 10.72 5.52 -13.86
N ARG A 95 9.83 4.62 -14.31
CA ARG A 95 9.77 3.22 -13.87
C ARG A 95 11.06 2.42 -14.14
N SER A 96 11.91 2.90 -15.05
CA SER A 96 13.23 2.31 -15.36
C SER A 96 14.40 3.02 -14.67
N ASP A 97 14.15 4.09 -13.91
CA ASP A 97 15.19 4.85 -13.23
C ASP A 97 15.51 4.28 -11.85
N ARG A 98 16.71 4.59 -11.36
CA ARG A 98 17.15 4.28 -9.99
C ARG A 98 17.06 5.50 -9.06
N TYR A 99 16.83 6.68 -9.64
CA TYR A 99 16.97 7.96 -8.97
C TYR A 99 15.69 8.79 -9.12
N CYS A 100 15.42 9.64 -8.14
CA CYS A 100 14.37 10.65 -8.24
C CYS A 100 14.80 11.76 -9.23
N ALA A 101 13.86 12.59 -9.68
CA ALA A 101 14.16 13.64 -10.67
C ALA A 101 15.35 14.54 -10.26
N ALA A 102 15.48 14.84 -8.97
CA ALA A 102 16.58 15.65 -8.44
C ALA A 102 17.95 14.95 -8.52
N HIS A 103 18.00 13.64 -8.33
CA HIS A 103 19.25 12.86 -8.41
C HIS A 103 19.52 12.32 -9.81
N TYR A 104 18.49 12.22 -10.65
CA TYR A 104 18.62 11.87 -12.07
C TYR A 104 19.46 12.94 -12.80
N ALA A 105 19.18 14.22 -12.56
CA ALA A 105 19.89 15.36 -13.13
C ALA A 105 21.31 15.61 -12.56
N ILE A 106 21.81 14.75 -11.67
CA ILE A 106 23.21 14.80 -11.20
C ILE A 106 24.10 13.88 -12.07
N PHE A 107 23.50 12.84 -12.66
CA PHE A 107 24.22 11.87 -13.49
C PHE A 107 24.15 12.18 -15.00
N TYR A 108 23.48 13.26 -15.39
CA TYR A 108 23.36 13.80 -16.76
C TYR A 108 23.49 15.32 -16.72
#